data_AF-A0A0H5SLZ3-F1
#
_entry.id   AF-A0A0H5SLZ3-F1
#
_cell.length_a   1.000
_cell.length_b   1.000
_cell.length_c   1.000
_cell.angle_alpha   90.00
_cell.angle_beta   90.00
_cell.angle_gamma   90.00
#
_symmetry.space_group_name_H-M   'P 1'
#
loop_
_entity.id
_entity.type
_entity.pdbx_description
1 polymer ?
#
loop_
_entity_poly.entity_id
_entity_poly.type
_entity_poly.pdbx_seq_one_letter_code
_entity_poly.pdbx_strand_id
1 'polypeptide(L)'
;MINLEVFRLELNYLQQVVGKELGNKDARKLSEAITGLVTCFLNPATYYSLSLSYIQIVEHYLCQVQQKTEPYEYKLMLNNIPTIRNFIEKVKFEMPKC
;
A
#
# COMPACT_ATOMS: atom_id res chain seq x y z
N MET A 1 -0.72 -15.34 -8.46
CA MET A 1 -2.01 -14.67 -8.73
C MET A 1 -2.39 -13.84 -7.51
N ILE A 2 -2.92 -12.62 -7.68
CA ILE A 2 -3.41 -11.79 -6.56
C ILE A 2 -4.87 -12.16 -6.32
N ASN A 3 -5.23 -12.50 -5.08
CA ASN A 3 -6.63 -12.67 -4.72
C ASN A 3 -7.23 -11.29 -4.43
N LEU A 4 -8.07 -10.79 -5.34
CA LEU A 4 -8.65 -9.45 -5.25
C LEU A 4 -9.61 -9.29 -4.06
N GLU A 5 -10.27 -10.36 -3.62
CA GLU A 5 -11.14 -10.31 -2.45
C GLU A 5 -10.32 -10.09 -1.17
N VAL A 6 -9.24 -10.86 -1.00
CA VAL A 6 -8.31 -10.69 0.11
C VAL A 6 -7.66 -9.31 0.05
N PHE A 7 -7.22 -8.88 -1.13
CA PHE A 7 -6.63 -7.55 -1.33
C PHE A 7 -7.57 -6.43 -0.89
N ARG A 8 -8.87 -6.51 -1.22
CA ARG A 8 -9.89 -5.54 -0.79
C ARG A 8 -10.07 -5.53 0.73
N LEU A 9 -10.06 -6.70 1.38
CA LEU A 9 -10.16 -6.81 2.84
C LEU A 9 -8.94 -6.19 3.53
N GLU A 10 -7.74 -6.50 3.03
CA GLU A 10 -6.49 -5.91 3.52
C GLU A 10 -6.47 -4.39 3.34
N LEU A 11 -6.98 -3.87 2.22
CA LEU A 11 -7.07 -2.43 1.96
C LEU A 11 -8.02 -1.76 2.96
N ASN A 12 -9.19 -2.34 3.20
CA ASN A 12 -10.14 -1.82 4.19
C ASN A 12 -9.53 -1.81 5.60
N TYR A 13 -8.84 -2.89 5.99
CA TYR A 13 -8.13 -2.95 7.26
C TYR A 13 -7.06 -1.86 7.37
N LEU A 14 -6.22 -1.72 6.35
CA LEU A 14 -5.14 -0.73 6.34
C LEU A 14 -5.68 0.71 6.39
N GLN A 15 -6.78 0.99 5.68
CA GLN A 15 -7.47 2.27 5.77
C GLN A 15 -7.96 2.57 7.19
N GLN A 16 -8.50 1.58 7.90
CA GLN A 16 -8.94 1.76 9.29
C GLN A 16 -7.77 2.06 10.21
N VAL A 17 -6.65 1.33 10.07
CA VAL A 17 -5.44 1.57 10.87
C VAL A 17 -4.89 2.97 10.60
N VAL A 18 -4.69 3.34 9.33
CA VAL A 18 -4.23 4.71 8.99
C VAL A 18 -5.23 5.76 9.44
N GLY A 19 -6.53 5.50 9.34
CA GLY A 19 -7.59 6.41 9.80
C GLY A 19 -7.54 6.65 11.31
N LYS A 20 -7.24 5.61 12.09
CA LYS A 20 -7.08 5.69 13.55
C LYS A 20 -5.81 6.44 13.94
N GLU A 21 -4.67 6.13 13.31
CA GLU A 21 -3.36 6.65 13.74
C GLU A 21 -3.02 8.02 13.13
N LEU A 22 -3.44 8.28 11.89
CA LEU A 22 -3.08 9.46 11.10
C LEU A 22 -4.29 10.35 10.76
N GLY A 23 -5.49 9.78 10.70
CA GLY A 23 -6.74 10.48 10.41
C GLY A 23 -7.34 10.14 9.05
N ASN A 24 -8.64 10.39 8.90
CA ASN A 24 -9.42 9.99 7.72
C ASN A 24 -8.90 10.57 6.39
N LYS A 25 -8.29 11.75 6.41
CA LYS A 25 -7.71 12.37 5.21
C LYS A 25 -6.53 11.56 4.69
N ASP A 26 -5.67 11.09 5.58
CA ASP A 26 -4.51 10.28 5.22
C ASP A 26 -4.92 8.86 4.83
N ALA A 27 -5.94 8.30 5.48
CA ALA A 27 -6.53 7.02 5.06
C ALA A 27 -7.05 7.07 3.62
N ARG A 28 -7.70 8.17 3.23
CA ARG A 28 -8.17 8.39 1.86
C ARG A 28 -7.01 8.45 0.86
N LYS A 29 -5.98 9.24 1.15
CA LYS A 29 -4.80 9.36 0.28
C LYS A 29 -4.04 8.05 0.12
N LEU A 30 -3.90 7.26 1.20
CA LEU A 30 -3.35 5.91 1.12
C LEU A 30 -4.16 5.03 0.17
N SER A 31 -5.49 5.05 0.30
CA SER A 31 -6.37 4.28 -0.59
C SER A 31 -6.24 4.71 -2.04
N GLU A 32 -6.18 6.01 -2.30
CA GLU A 32 -5.96 6.57 -3.63
C GLU A 32 -4.62 6.10 -4.22
N ALA A 33 -3.56 6.08 -3.41
CA ALA A 33 -2.25 5.61 -3.86
C ALA A 33 -2.24 4.10 -4.19
N ILE A 34 -2.85 3.26 -3.35
CA ILE A 34 -2.96 1.82 -3.62
C ILE A 34 -3.81 1.57 -4.88
N THR A 35 -4.90 2.31 -5.04
CA THR A 35 -5.76 2.22 -6.23
C THR A 35 -5.03 2.67 -7.49
N GLY A 36 -4.26 3.77 -7.40
CA GLY A 36 -3.39 4.24 -8.46
C GLY A 36 -2.35 3.20 -8.86
N LEU A 37 -1.73 2.54 -7.87
CA LEU A 37 -0.75 1.48 -8.10
C LEU A 37 -1.38 0.26 -8.81
N VAL A 38 -2.58 -0.18 -8.39
CA VAL A 38 -3.33 -1.25 -9.07
C VAL A 38 -3.67 -0.86 -10.50
N THR A 39 -4.11 0.39 -10.71
CA THR A 39 -4.42 0.91 -12.05
C THR A 39 -3.19 0.90 -12.95
N CYS A 40 -2.03 1.33 -12.42
CA CYS A 40 -0.77 1.28 -13.14
C CYS A 40 -0.39 -0.17 -13.48
N PHE A 41 -0.52 -1.10 -12.55
CA PHE A 41 -0.22 -2.53 -12.76
C PHE A 41 -1.09 -3.16 -13.85
N LEU A 42 -2.36 -2.78 -13.92
CA LEU A 42 -3.28 -3.27 -14.96
C LEU A 42 -3.07 -2.58 -16.33
N ASN A 43 -2.39 -1.43 -16.37
CA ASN A 43 -2.17 -0.66 -17.59
C ASN A 43 -0.66 -0.49 -17.91
N PRO A 44 -0.11 -1.32 -18.81
CA PRO A 44 1.31 -1.29 -19.19
C PRO A 44 1.80 0.10 -19.65
N ALA A 45 0.93 0.93 -20.23
CA ALA A 45 1.30 2.26 -20.73
C ALA A 45 1.66 3.26 -19.61
N THR A 46 1.08 3.08 -18.41
CA THR A 46 1.29 3.95 -17.25
C THR A 46 2.12 3.29 -16.16
N TYR A 47 2.49 2.02 -16.36
CA TYR A 47 3.07 1.18 -15.33
C TYR A 47 4.35 1.78 -14.75
N TYR A 48 5.26 2.25 -15.59
CA TYR A 48 6.57 2.70 -15.12
C TYR A 48 6.60 4.17 -14.66
N SER A 49 5.75 5.03 -15.24
CA SER A 49 5.80 6.46 -14.99
C SER A 49 5.26 6.86 -13.61
N LEU A 50 4.27 6.13 -13.09
CA LEU A 50 3.55 6.52 -11.86
C LEU A 50 3.70 5.51 -10.71
N SER A 51 4.06 4.25 -10.97
CA SER A 51 4.15 3.23 -9.91
C SER A 51 5.14 3.61 -8.81
N LEU A 52 6.29 4.22 -9.17
CA LEU A 52 7.28 4.66 -8.18
C LEU A 52 6.67 5.65 -7.18
N SER A 53 5.97 6.67 -7.67
CA SER A 53 5.36 7.69 -6.83
C SER A 53 4.28 7.11 -5.92
N TYR A 54 3.44 6.20 -6.43
CA TYR A 54 2.44 5.54 -5.60
C TYR A 54 3.05 4.63 -4.53
N ILE A 55 4.10 3.88 -4.86
CA ILE A 55 4.85 3.06 -3.89
C ILE A 55 5.41 3.95 -2.77
N GLN A 56 6.07 5.07 -3.12
CA GLN A 56 6.62 6.01 -2.15
C GLN A 56 5.55 6.59 -1.22
N ILE A 57 4.35 6.88 -1.73
CA ILE A 57 3.23 7.36 -0.91
C ILE A 57 2.78 6.27 0.08
N VAL A 58 2.65 5.02 -0.38
CA VAL A 58 2.26 3.91 0.50
C VAL A 58 3.31 3.67 1.59
N GLU A 59 4.59 3.61 1.22
CA GLU A 59 5.70 3.44 2.16
C GLU A 59 5.80 4.59 3.16
N HIS A 60 5.57 5.82 2.70
CA HIS A 60 5.52 6.99 3.58
C HIS A 60 4.46 6.81 4.67
N TYR A 61 3.24 6.39 4.30
CA TYR A 61 2.17 6.18 5.27
C TYR A 61 2.44 5.01 6.22
N LEU A 62 3.02 3.91 5.73
CA LEU A 62 3.43 2.80 6.60
C LEU A 62 4.49 3.26 7.63
N CYS A 63 5.45 4.07 7.20
CA CYS A 63 6.47 4.66 8.09
C CYS A 63 5.84 5.61 9.13
N GLN A 64 4.88 6.45 8.73
CA GLN A 64 4.15 7.32 9.64
C GLN A 64 3.35 6.52 10.70
N VAL A 65 2.71 5.42 10.31
CA VAL A 65 2.05 4.51 11.27
C VAL A 65 3.07 3.88 12.22
N GLN A 66 4.21 3.42 11.71
CA GLN A 66 5.28 2.84 12.53
C GLN A 66 5.78 3.81 13.62
N GLN A 67 5.83 5.11 13.32
CA GLN A 67 6.27 6.14 14.26
C GLN A 67 5.26 6.42 15.39
N LYS A 68 3.99 6.04 15.20
CA LYS A 68 2.91 6.32 16.16
C LYS A 68 2.37 5.10 16.89
N THR A 69 2.81 3.91 16.50
CA THR A 69 2.32 2.63 17.03
C THR A 69 3.43 1.87 17.72
N GLU A 70 3.06 1.01 18.66
CA GLU A 70 4.04 0.13 19.31
C GLU A 70 4.61 -0.86 18.30
N PRO A 71 5.89 -1.29 18.42
CA PRO A 71 6.52 -2.19 17.46
C PRO A 71 5.75 -3.49 17.22
N TYR A 72 5.08 -4.02 18.26
CA TYR A 72 4.27 -5.23 18.14
C TYR A 72 2.97 -5.00 17.34
N GLU A 73 2.34 -3.84 17.50
CA GLU A 73 1.12 -3.46 16.78
C GLU A 73 1.42 -3.21 15.31
N TYR A 74 2.53 -2.53 15.02
CA TYR A 74 3.00 -2.34 13.66
C TYR A 74 3.29 -3.67 12.98
N LYS A 75 3.96 -4.59 13.67
CA LYS A 75 4.21 -5.95 13.15
C LYS A 75 2.91 -6.71 12.89
N LEU A 76 1.93 -6.61 13.79
CA LEU A 76 0.61 -7.20 13.60
C LEU A 76 -0.11 -6.62 12.38
N MET A 77 -0.05 -5.30 12.20
CA MET A 77 -0.61 -4.62 11.02
C MET A 77 0.01 -5.18 9.74
N LEU A 78 1.34 -5.28 9.66
CA LEU A 78 2.03 -5.81 8.47
C LEU A 78 1.66 -7.27 8.17
N ASN A 79 1.38 -8.07 9.20
CA ASN A 79 0.94 -9.46 9.06
C ASN A 79 -0.52 -9.58 8.57
N ASN A 80 -1.32 -8.53 8.73
CA ASN A 80 -2.71 -8.46 8.26
C ASN A 80 -2.84 -7.88 6.83
N ILE A 81 -1.73 -7.48 6.19
CA ILE A 81 -1.72 -6.97 4.82
C ILE A 81 -0.71 -7.69 3.87
N PRO A 82 -0.56 -9.03 3.95
CA PRO A 82 0.48 -9.74 3.21
C PRO A 82 0.30 -9.64 1.69
N THR A 83 -0.93 -9.58 1.18
CA THR A 83 -1.20 -9.47 -0.26
C THR A 83 -0.81 -8.09 -0.80
N ILE A 84 -1.12 -7.01 -0.08
CA ILE A 84 -0.69 -5.65 -0.44
C ILE A 84 0.84 -5.56 -0.45
N ARG A 85 1.51 -6.11 0.57
CA ARG A 85 2.98 -6.12 0.63
C ARG A 85 3.59 -6.88 -0.55
N ASN A 86 3.09 -8.09 -0.80
CA ASN A 86 3.56 -8.90 -1.93
C ASN A 86 3.27 -8.24 -3.28
N PHE A 87 2.17 -7.50 -3.41
CA PHE A 87 1.86 -6.72 -4.61
C PHE A 87 2.89 -5.62 -4.85
N ILE A 88 3.19 -4.81 -3.83
CA ILE A 88 4.19 -3.74 -3.92
C ILE A 88 5.56 -4.30 -4.34
N GLU A 89 6.01 -5.40 -3.72
CA GLU A 89 7.30 -6.01 -4.07
C GLU A 89 7.33 -6.57 -5.49
N LYS A 90 6.21 -7.09 -6.00
CA LYS A 90 6.11 -7.48 -7.42
C LYS A 90 6.22 -6.29 -8.35
N VAL A 91 5.52 -5.20 -8.04
CA VAL A 91 5.61 -3.99 -8.86
C VAL A 91 7.05 -3.48 -8.90
N LYS A 92 7.73 -3.40 -7.74
CA LYS A 92 9.15 -3.03 -7.68
C LYS A 92 10.05 -3.95 -8.49
N PHE A 93 9.79 -5.26 -8.47
CA PHE A 93 10.60 -6.24 -9.19
C PHE A 93 10.47 -6.10 -10.72
N GLU A 94 9.28 -5.81 -11.21
CA GLU A 94 8.99 -5.67 -12.63
C GLU A 94 9.39 -4.29 -13.19
N MET A 95 9.61 -3.29 -12.33
CA MET A 95 10.13 -2.00 -12.75
C MET A 95 11.56 -2.13 -13.31
N PRO A 96 11.91 -1.43 -14.41
CA PRO A 96 13.25 -1.43 -14.95
C PRO A 96 14.22 -0.90 -13.91
N LYS A 97 15.30 -1.64 -13.68
CA LYS A 97 16.40 -1.18 -12.83
C LYS A 97 17.15 -0.10 -13.61
N CYS A 98 17.17 1.12 -13.07
CA CYS A 98 18.08 2.16 -13.54
C CYS A 98 19.53 1.77 -13.30
#